data_AF-A0A835RWI4-F1
#
_entry.id   AF-A0A835RWI4-F1
#
_cell.length_a   1.000
_cell.length_b   1.000
_cell.length_c   1.000
_cell.angle_alpha   90.00
_cell.angle_beta   90.00
_cell.angle_gamma   90.00
#
_symmetry.space_group_name_H-M   'P 1'
#
loop_
_entity.id
_entity.type
_entity.pdbx_description
1 polymer ?
#
loop_
_entity_poly.entity_id
_entity_poly.type
_entity_poly.pdbx_seq_one_letter_code
_entity_poly.pdbx_strand_id
1 'polypeptide(L)'
;MGAKKNQIELTEGHDGKGEKAPVPLQRKAEVEVRHVEEILDYCFGEKRLLEEALTHRSFYSPSKCGPGYKRLEFVGDSLLGCLMAREVFSSHADLPSG
;
A
#
# COMPACT_ATOMS: atom_id res chain seq x y z
N MET A 1 -65.87 -16.05 33.24
CA MET A 1 -65.09 -17.30 33.37
C MET A 1 -63.68 -17.07 32.86
N GLY A 2 -62.66 -17.47 33.60
CA GLY A 2 -61.28 -17.58 33.09
C GLY A 2 -60.33 -16.49 33.55
N ALA A 3 -60.05 -16.43 34.85
CA ALA A 3 -58.86 -15.77 35.40
C ALA A 3 -57.60 -16.60 35.14
N LYS A 4 -56.46 -15.93 34.90
CA LYS A 4 -55.13 -16.09 35.55
C LYS A 4 -54.12 -15.20 34.79
N LYS A 5 -53.62 -14.10 35.39
CA LYS A 5 -52.37 -13.96 36.21
C LYS A 5 -51.09 -14.22 35.39
N ASN A 6 -49.94 -13.56 35.49
CA ASN A 6 -49.36 -12.41 36.21
C ASN A 6 -47.95 -12.25 35.55
N GLN A 7 -47.48 -11.05 35.21
CA GLN A 7 -46.49 -10.21 35.96
C GLN A 7 -45.11 -10.82 36.22
N ILE A 8 -44.06 -10.21 35.61
CA ILE A 8 -42.70 -9.84 36.11
C ILE A 8 -41.97 -9.09 34.96
N GLU A 9 -41.88 -7.76 34.96
CA GLU A 9 -40.81 -6.86 35.49
C GLU A 9 -39.41 -6.96 34.86
N LEU A 10 -39.07 -5.89 34.12
CA LEU A 10 -37.81 -5.12 34.04
C LEU A 10 -36.48 -5.81 34.43
N THR A 11 -35.51 -5.82 33.51
CA THR A 11 -34.13 -5.35 33.78
C THR A 11 -33.43 -4.84 32.51
N GLU A 12 -32.67 -3.77 32.70
CA GLU A 12 -31.76 -3.10 31.77
C GLU A 12 -30.58 -4.00 31.35
N GLY A 13 -29.93 -3.68 30.22
CA GLY A 13 -28.62 -4.30 29.92
C GLY A 13 -28.09 -4.04 28.51
N HIS A 14 -27.10 -3.16 28.43
CA HIS A 14 -26.20 -2.94 27.31
C HIS A 14 -25.68 -4.26 26.69
N ASP A 15 -25.65 -4.35 25.36
CA ASP A 15 -24.39 -4.16 24.63
C ASP A 15 -24.63 -4.32 23.14
N GLY A 16 -24.62 -3.18 22.45
CA GLY A 16 -24.54 -3.13 21.01
C GLY A 16 -23.25 -3.81 20.56
N LYS A 17 -23.33 -5.07 20.14
CA LYS A 17 -22.36 -5.63 19.21
C LYS A 17 -22.55 -4.92 17.86
N GLY A 18 -22.02 -3.70 17.79
CA GLY A 18 -21.58 -3.12 16.54
C GLY A 18 -20.56 -4.07 15.96
N GLU A 19 -21.03 -4.94 15.07
CA GLU A 19 -20.21 -5.60 14.08
C GLU A 19 -19.40 -4.51 13.40
N LYS A 20 -18.16 -4.29 13.86
CA LYS A 20 -17.28 -3.33 13.23
C LYS A 20 -17.06 -3.84 11.82
N ALA A 21 -17.79 -3.25 10.88
CA ALA A 21 -17.59 -3.41 9.46
C ALA A 21 -16.08 -3.35 9.20
N PRO A 22 -15.52 -4.25 8.37
CA PRO A 22 -14.10 -4.25 8.10
C PRO A 22 -13.71 -2.87 7.57
N VAL A 23 -12.80 -2.21 8.28
CA VAL A 23 -12.32 -0.88 7.86
C VAL A 23 -11.72 -1.04 6.45
N PRO A 24 -12.13 -0.26 5.44
CA PRO A 24 -11.73 -0.51 4.06
C PRO A 24 -10.22 -0.29 3.88
N LEU A 25 -9.47 -1.37 3.74
CA LEU A 25 -8.02 -1.39 3.46
C LEU A 25 -7.62 -0.54 2.25
N GLN A 26 -8.55 -0.34 1.31
CA GLN A 26 -8.35 0.42 0.07
C GLN A 26 -8.02 1.90 0.31
N ARG A 27 -8.57 2.53 1.35
CA ARG A 27 -8.35 3.97 1.60
C ARG A 27 -6.94 4.30 2.08
N LYS A 28 -6.23 3.35 2.69
CA LYS A 28 -4.89 3.61 3.25
C LYS A 28 -3.83 3.66 2.16
N ALA A 29 -3.89 2.73 1.21
CA ALA A 29 -2.98 2.70 0.07
C ALA A 29 -3.09 3.97 -0.79
N GLU A 30 -4.31 4.47 -1.02
CA GLU A 30 -4.55 5.71 -1.76
C GLU A 30 -3.93 6.94 -1.07
N VAL A 31 -3.95 6.99 0.26
CA VAL A 31 -3.33 8.09 1.03
C VAL A 31 -1.80 7.99 0.96
N GLU A 32 -1.24 6.79 1.07
CA GLU A 32 0.22 6.59 0.98
C GLU A 32 0.76 6.92 -0.42
N VAL A 33 0.04 6.54 -1.47
CA VAL A 33 0.36 6.92 -2.86
C VAL A 33 0.42 8.43 -3.00
N ARG A 34 -0.63 9.15 -2.59
CA ARG A 34 -0.68 10.63 -2.69
C ARG A 34 0.47 11.29 -1.95
N HIS A 35 0.77 10.82 -0.75
CA HIS A 35 1.85 11.40 0.05
C HIS A 35 3.22 11.23 -0.63
N VAL A 36 3.48 10.07 -1.25
CA VAL A 36 4.73 9.86 -1.99
C VAL A 36 4.78 10.75 -3.25
N GLU A 37 3.67 10.94 -3.95
CA GLU A 37 3.61 11.85 -5.10
C GLU A 37 3.90 13.30 -4.71
N GLU A 38 3.40 13.74 -3.55
CA GLU A 38 3.70 15.06 -3.00
C GLU A 38 5.19 15.23 -2.67
N ILE A 39 5.81 14.21 -2.07
CA ILE A 39 7.26 14.23 -1.75
C ILE A 39 8.11 14.28 -3.02
N LEU A 40 7.70 13.55 -4.06
CA LEU A 40 8.43 13.46 -5.32
C LEU A 40 8.15 14.62 -6.27
N ASP A 41 7.15 15.47 -5.97
CA ASP A 41 6.57 16.44 -6.90
C ASP A 41 6.26 15.81 -8.27
N TYR A 42 5.73 14.58 -8.25
CA TYR A 42 5.51 13.78 -9.45
C TYR A 42 4.21 12.98 -9.36
N CYS A 43 3.33 13.23 -10.33
CA CYS A 43 2.08 12.50 -10.50
C CYS A 43 2.27 11.29 -11.42
N PHE A 44 2.18 10.07 -10.88
CA PHE A 44 2.17 8.84 -11.65
C PHE A 44 0.91 8.75 -12.49
N GLY A 45 1.07 8.50 -13.79
CA GLY A 45 -0.04 8.21 -14.71
C GLY A 45 -0.77 6.90 -14.37
N GLU A 46 -0.05 5.92 -13.80
CA GLU A 46 -0.60 4.66 -13.30
C GLU A 46 -0.20 4.45 -11.85
N LYS A 47 -1.13 4.69 -10.91
CA LYS A 47 -0.86 4.63 -9.47
C LYS A 47 -0.48 3.22 -9.01
N ARG A 48 -0.93 2.18 -9.71
CA ARG A 48 -0.58 0.78 -9.40
C ARG A 48 0.92 0.50 -9.50
N LEU A 49 1.65 1.23 -10.34
CA LEU A 49 3.10 1.09 -10.43
C LEU A 49 3.79 1.57 -9.14
N LEU A 50 3.29 2.64 -8.54
CA LEU A 50 3.78 3.14 -7.27
C LEU A 50 3.40 2.18 -6.12
N GLU A 51 2.18 1.66 -6.12
CA GLU A 51 1.75 0.63 -5.16
C GLU A 51 2.63 -0.63 -5.26
N GLU A 52 2.93 -1.12 -6.47
CA GLU A 52 3.82 -2.25 -6.70
C GLU A 52 5.25 -1.95 -6.23
N ALA A 53 5.76 -0.75 -6.53
CA ALA A 53 7.08 -0.30 -6.11
C ALA A 53 7.25 -0.23 -4.59
N LEU A 54 6.18 0.04 -3.85
CA LEU A 54 6.18 0.09 -2.38
C LEU A 54 5.84 -1.26 -1.73
N THR A 55 5.52 -2.29 -2.52
CA THR A 55 5.10 -3.60 -1.99
C THR A 55 6.23 -4.62 -2.00
N HIS A 56 6.68 -5.02 -0.81
CA HIS A 56 7.58 -6.16 -0.65
C HIS A 56 6.82 -7.49 -0.74
N ARG A 57 7.48 -8.55 -1.23
CA ARG A 57 6.85 -9.86 -1.46
C ARG A 57 6.28 -10.51 -0.20
N SER A 58 6.81 -10.17 0.97
CA SER A 58 6.31 -10.65 2.28
C SER A 58 4.93 -10.09 2.64
N PHE A 59 4.46 -9.07 1.94
CA PHE A 59 3.10 -8.54 2.13
C PHE A 59 2.03 -9.58 1.78
N TYR A 60 2.34 -10.49 0.83
CA TYR A 60 1.42 -11.56 0.46
C TYR A 60 1.62 -12.81 1.31
N SER A 61 0.51 -13.47 1.66
CA SER A 61 0.52 -14.80 2.28
C SER A 61 1.29 -15.81 1.41
N PRO A 62 1.97 -16.82 1.96
CA PRO A 62 2.65 -17.86 1.16
C PRO A 62 1.76 -18.54 0.11
N SER A 63 0.44 -18.60 0.35
CA SER A 63 -0.56 -19.16 -0.55
C SER A 63 -1.10 -18.18 -1.60
N LYS A 64 -0.72 -16.91 -1.54
CA LYS A 64 -1.12 -15.87 -2.49
C LYS A 64 0.13 -15.22 -3.08
N CYS A 65 0.21 -15.18 -4.39
CA CYS A 65 1.25 -14.42 -5.08
C CYS A 65 0.63 -13.11 -5.60
N GLY A 66 1.33 -12.00 -5.41
CA GLY A 66 1.00 -10.72 -6.03
C GLY A 66 2.24 -10.02 -6.57
N PRO A 67 2.04 -8.97 -7.38
CA PRO A 67 3.11 -8.15 -7.92
C PRO A 67 3.82 -7.41 -6.79
N GLY A 68 5.14 -7.23 -6.91
CA GLY A 68 5.93 -6.51 -5.92
C GLY A 68 7.16 -5.91 -6.60
N TYR A 69 7.88 -5.07 -5.87
CA TYR A 69 8.82 -4.14 -6.49
C TYR A 69 9.96 -4.76 -7.31
N LYS A 70 10.30 -6.05 -7.15
CA LYS A 70 11.52 -6.66 -7.71
C LYS A 70 11.70 -6.44 -9.21
N ARG A 71 10.62 -6.49 -9.99
CA ARG A 71 10.70 -6.23 -11.44
C ARG A 71 11.01 -4.77 -11.73
N LEU A 72 10.42 -3.85 -10.97
CA LEU A 72 10.66 -2.42 -11.08
C LEU A 72 12.06 -2.05 -10.58
N GLU A 73 12.55 -2.69 -9.52
CA GLU A 73 13.93 -2.56 -9.02
C GLU A 73 14.94 -2.95 -10.09
N PHE A 74 14.76 -4.10 -10.75
CA PHE A 74 15.65 -4.52 -11.82
C PHE A 74 15.73 -3.51 -12.97
N VAL A 75 14.58 -2.97 -13.38
CA VAL A 75 14.52 -1.93 -14.43
C VAL A 75 15.16 -0.62 -13.94
N GLY A 76 14.88 -0.22 -12.70
CA GLY A 76 15.41 0.99 -12.09
C GLY A 76 16.93 0.96 -11.97
N ASP A 77 17.51 -0.17 -11.54
CA ASP A 77 18.96 -0.36 -11.43
C ASP A 77 19.66 -0.21 -12.80
N SER A 78 19.10 -0.85 -13.83
CA SER A 78 19.65 -0.76 -15.19
C SER A 78 19.61 0.67 -15.75
N LEU A 79 18.50 1.39 -15.53
CA LEU A 79 18.36 2.78 -15.96
C LEU A 79 19.27 3.72 -15.19
N LEU A 80 19.35 3.56 -13.87
CA LEU A 80 20.21 4.38 -13.02
C LEU A 80 21.68 4.17 -13.39
N GLY A 81 22.12 2.93 -13.58
CA GLY A 81 23.47 2.62 -14.03
C GLY A 81 23.81 3.27 -15.37
N CYS A 82 22.89 3.22 -16.35
CA CYS A 82 23.06 3.87 -17.64
C CYS A 82 23.16 5.40 -17.53
N LEU A 83 22.28 6.03 -16.76
CA LEU A 83 22.30 7.47 -16.54
C LEU A 83 23.59 7.90 -15.84
N MET A 84 24.00 7.21 -14.78
CA MET A 84 25.25 7.50 -14.07
C MET A 84 26.46 7.35 -14.98
N ALA A 85 26.53 6.26 -15.77
CA ALA A 85 27.62 6.06 -16.72
C ALA A 85 27.68 7.20 -17.75
N ARG A 86 26.53 7.63 -18.28
CA ARG A 86 26.44 8.75 -19.21
C ARG A 86 26.91 10.06 -18.59
N GLU A 87 26.45 10.39 -17.39
CA GLU A 87 26.79 11.64 -16.71
C GLU A 87 28.27 11.69 -16.33
N VAL A 88 28.83 10.58 -15.84
CA VAL A 88 30.26 10.49 -15.52
C VAL A 88 31.10 10.63 -16.79
N PHE A 89 30.77 9.91 -17.86
CA PHE A 89 31.50 10.01 -19.13
C PHE A 89 31.44 11.43 -19.71
N SER A 90 30.28 12.08 -19.62
CA SER A 90 30.10 13.44 -20.16
C SER A 90 30.82 14.50 -19.33
N SER A 91 30.84 14.35 -18.00
CA SER A 91 31.43 15.32 -17.08
C SER A 91 32.93 15.12 -16.86
N HIS A 92 33.44 13.92 -17.15
CA HIS A 92 34.84 13.53 -16.90
C HIS A 92 35.40 12.73 -18.07
N ALA A 93 35.28 13.27 -19.28
CA ALA A 93 35.73 12.61 -20.52
C ALA A 93 37.24 12.26 -20.51
N ASP A 94 38.03 12.97 -19.70
CA ASP A 94 39.48 12.80 -19.62
C ASP A 94 39.92 11.74 -18.60
N LEU A 95 38.98 11.16 -17.83
CA LEU A 95 39.31 10.08 -16.91
C LEU A 95 39.59 8.80 -17.69
N PRO A 96 40.70 8.10 -17.41
CA PRO A 96 40.94 6.79 -17.98
C PRO A 96 39.84 5.83 -17.53
N SER A 97 39.48 4.90 -18.42
CA SER A 97 38.59 3.81 -18.07
C SER A 97 39.28 2.89 -17.07
N GLY A 98 38.94 3.01 -15.78
CA GLY A 98 39.16 2.01 -14.72
C GLY A 98 40.60 1.55 -14.51
#